data_AF-A0A6P1DNU4-F1
#
_entry.id   AF-A0A6P1DNU4-F1
#
_cell.length_a   1.000
_cell.length_b   1.000
_cell.length_c   1.000
_cell.angle_alpha   90.00
_cell.angle_beta   90.00
_cell.angle_gamma   90.00
#
_symmetry.space_group_name_H-M   'P 1'
#
loop_
_entity.id
_entity.type
_entity.pdbx_description
1 polymer ?
#
loop_
_entity_poly.entity_id
_entity_poly.type
_entity_poly.pdbx_seq_one_letter_code
_entity_poly.pdbx_strand_id
1 'polypeptide(L)'
;MKTPQSSTILSSAALVFSVTAIAVQFPPLNGFIASLSGGARVANPAVEPLAVKSVTDLEAAEVDPAESEPDQPLLDTLDEQARRIAMLEKQLSQFERLIRSAGLDAAAPHLRPPPGSDRPLLAQIGEDYATRARFEERRKTLLERSQQMRQRDMDAYGEASYETIADLYRQARPSRGNSTPEQKAAREAALNSLLTDYPEAYSTSVAVAEQALDAAINRDTQGAEAYYQSLVEASSYSEVVTEQGVNAIPTLQTYLARQYVQEGRYDEATAVLDALSLQGDSIILEPNQMGEPSAKSAQDIVTELRDKIAQ
;
A
#
# COMPACT_ATOMS: atom_id res chain seq x y z
N MET A 1 -26.84 -44.75 -31.93
CA MET A 1 -27.01 -43.49 -31.17
C MET A 1 -26.73 -43.78 -29.70
N LYS A 2 -26.10 -42.81 -29.02
CA LYS A 2 -25.47 -42.77 -27.67
C LYS A 2 -26.22 -43.60 -26.60
N THR A 3 -25.59 -44.31 -25.65
CA THR A 3 -24.55 -43.92 -24.67
C THR A 3 -23.87 -45.15 -24.05
N PRO A 4 -22.64 -45.04 -23.51
CA PRO A 4 -22.28 -45.80 -22.31
C PRO A 4 -21.99 -44.88 -21.13
N GLN A 5 -22.37 -45.36 -19.95
CA GLN A 5 -21.94 -44.88 -18.64
C GLN A 5 -20.44 -45.14 -18.47
N SER A 6 -19.73 -44.21 -17.80
CA SER A 6 -18.71 -44.58 -16.82
C SER A 6 -18.32 -43.41 -15.93
N SER A 7 -18.18 -43.78 -14.66
CA SER A 7 -17.81 -43.05 -13.46
C SER A 7 -16.30 -42.90 -13.28
N THR A 8 -15.88 -41.79 -12.66
CA THR A 8 -14.66 -41.63 -11.83
C THR A 8 -14.78 -40.25 -11.14
N ILE A 9 -15.12 -40.12 -9.86
CA ILE A 9 -14.36 -40.39 -8.62
C ILE A 9 -13.03 -39.61 -8.52
N LEU A 10 -12.98 -38.78 -7.47
CA LEU A 10 -11.85 -38.30 -6.66
C LEU A 10 -10.80 -37.31 -7.24
N SER A 11 -10.78 -36.17 -6.54
CA SER A 11 -9.60 -35.59 -5.87
C SER A 11 -8.55 -34.89 -6.73
N SER A 12 -8.40 -33.58 -6.47
CA SER A 12 -7.12 -32.88 -6.54
C SER A 12 -7.14 -31.72 -5.56
N ALA A 13 -6.91 -32.03 -4.29
CA ALA A 13 -6.27 -31.09 -3.36
C ALA A 13 -4.81 -30.90 -3.80
N ALA A 14 -4.43 -29.66 -4.10
CA ALA A 14 -3.06 -29.14 -4.25
C ALA A 14 -3.21 -27.64 -4.62
N LEU A 15 -2.51 -26.64 -4.11
CA LEU A 15 -1.33 -26.48 -3.24
C LEU A 15 -1.43 -25.01 -2.73
N VAL A 16 -1.47 -24.75 -1.43
CA VAL A 16 -0.32 -24.40 -0.56
C VAL A 16 0.28 -23.00 -0.85
N PHE A 17 0.07 -22.11 0.13
CA PHE A 17 0.91 -20.99 0.56
C PHE A 17 1.69 -20.20 -0.51
N SER A 18 1.24 -18.96 -0.73
CA SER A 18 2.09 -17.87 -1.22
C SER A 18 1.64 -16.53 -0.62
N VAL A 19 1.80 -16.39 0.69
CA VAL A 19 1.99 -15.08 1.33
C VAL A 19 3.35 -15.13 2.03
N THR A 20 4.40 -15.22 1.21
CA THR A 20 5.77 -14.92 1.61
C THR A 20 6.39 -14.14 0.47
N ALA A 21 6.28 -12.80 0.54
CA ALA A 21 7.31 -11.84 0.11
C ALA A 21 6.79 -10.39 0.20
N ILE A 22 6.50 -9.91 1.42
CA ILE A 22 6.89 -8.54 1.79
C ILE A 22 7.68 -8.67 3.09
N ALA A 23 8.85 -9.29 2.96
CA ALA A 23 9.93 -9.25 3.94
C ALA A 23 11.22 -9.05 3.15
N VAL A 24 11.36 -7.87 2.54
CA VAL A 24 12.67 -7.35 2.15
C VAL A 24 13.14 -6.52 3.34
N GLN A 25 13.92 -7.21 4.18
CA GLN A 25 15.05 -6.73 4.99
C GLN A 25 15.09 -5.22 5.32
N PHE A 26 14.68 -4.87 6.53
CA PHE A 26 15.37 -3.86 7.33
C PHE A 26 15.75 -4.48 8.68
N PRO A 27 16.99 -4.32 9.15
CA PRO A 27 17.34 -4.69 10.52
C PRO A 27 16.60 -3.79 11.52
N PRO A 28 16.32 -4.26 12.75
CA PRO A 28 15.69 -3.43 13.78
C PRO A 28 16.61 -2.25 14.12
N LEU A 29 16.05 -1.04 14.13
CA LEU A 29 16.69 0.21 14.61
C LEU A 29 16.84 0.22 16.15
N ASN A 30 17.42 -0.85 16.71
CA ASN A 30 17.93 -0.87 18.09
C ASN A 30 19.45 -1.01 18.03
N GLY A 31 20.16 0.08 17.74
CA GLY A 31 21.62 0.02 17.63
C GLY A 31 22.39 1.33 17.50
N PHE A 32 21.76 2.50 17.35
CA PHE A 32 22.48 3.75 17.08
C PHE A 32 22.94 4.54 18.32
N ILE A 33 22.75 4.02 19.55
CA ILE A 33 23.26 4.65 20.78
C ILE A 33 24.44 3.86 21.42
N ALA A 34 24.77 2.66 20.93
CA ALA A 34 25.75 1.78 21.60
C ALA A 34 27.18 1.77 21.01
N SER A 35 27.50 2.51 19.94
CA SER A 35 28.81 2.41 19.28
C SER A 35 29.81 3.55 19.57
N LEU A 36 29.64 4.27 20.69
CA LEU A 36 30.61 5.26 21.17
C LEU A 36 31.73 4.67 22.08
N SER A 37 31.85 3.34 22.19
CA SER A 37 32.91 2.74 23.01
C SER A 37 33.63 1.58 22.32
N GLY A 38 34.84 1.87 21.83
CA GLY A 38 35.98 0.96 21.96
C GLY A 38 36.21 -0.09 20.86
N GLY A 39 37.19 0.19 20.00
CA GLY A 39 38.40 -0.63 19.90
C GLY A 39 38.41 -1.92 19.05
N ALA A 40 39.28 -1.88 18.03
CA ALA A 40 40.09 -2.98 17.47
C ALA A 40 39.53 -3.94 16.39
N ARG A 41 39.83 -3.56 15.13
CA ARG A 41 40.46 -4.29 13.99
C ARG A 41 40.36 -5.84 13.88
N VAL A 42 39.73 -6.35 12.79
CA VAL A 42 40.30 -6.94 11.53
C VAL A 42 40.61 -8.46 11.63
N ALA A 43 40.07 -9.37 10.78
CA ALA A 43 40.57 -9.65 9.42
C ALA A 43 39.63 -10.43 8.44
N ASN A 44 39.38 -9.80 7.27
CA ASN A 44 39.41 -10.22 5.83
C ASN A 44 38.74 -11.51 5.28
N PRO A 45 38.43 -11.59 3.94
CA PRO A 45 38.72 -10.64 2.85
C PRO A 45 37.52 -10.18 1.99
N ALA A 46 37.84 -9.20 1.13
CA ALA A 46 36.99 -8.31 0.36
C ALA A 46 36.39 -8.90 -0.92
N VAL A 47 35.16 -8.46 -1.23
CA VAL A 47 34.64 -8.27 -2.58
C VAL A 47 34.10 -6.85 -2.61
N GLU A 48 34.63 -5.98 -3.48
CA GLU A 48 34.20 -4.59 -3.62
C GLU A 48 32.80 -4.50 -4.27
N PRO A 49 31.81 -3.83 -3.66
CA PRO A 49 30.67 -3.30 -4.38
C PRO A 49 30.88 -1.81 -4.72
N LEU A 50 30.60 -1.46 -5.98
CA LEU A 50 30.57 -0.09 -6.50
C LEU A 50 29.67 0.81 -5.63
N ALA A 51 30.27 1.83 -5.03
CA ALA A 51 29.58 2.84 -4.23
C ALA A 51 28.88 3.87 -5.13
N VAL A 52 27.55 3.96 -5.01
CA VAL A 52 26.77 5.13 -5.42
C VAL A 52 26.83 6.14 -4.28
N LYS A 53 27.49 7.29 -4.49
CA LYS A 53 27.48 8.40 -3.54
C LYS A 53 26.10 9.05 -3.53
N SER A 54 25.34 8.86 -2.45
CA SER A 54 24.28 9.76 -2.03
C SER A 54 24.91 11.00 -1.41
N VAL A 55 24.67 12.18 -2.00
CA VAL A 55 25.07 13.48 -1.43
C VAL A 55 23.80 14.21 -1.04
N THR A 56 23.53 14.25 0.27
CA THR A 56 22.65 15.24 0.90
C THR A 56 23.18 15.45 2.32
N ASP A 57 24.15 16.36 2.42
CA ASP A 57 24.47 17.14 3.62
C ASP A 57 24.79 18.55 3.12
N LEU A 58 23.86 19.48 3.29
CA LEU A 58 24.16 20.91 3.31
C LEU A 58 23.35 21.53 4.45
N GLU A 59 24.05 21.60 5.57
CA GLU A 59 23.73 22.35 6.77
C GLU A 59 23.84 23.86 6.51
N ALA A 60 23.15 24.62 7.35
CA ALA A 60 22.83 26.03 7.25
C ALA A 60 24.02 27.00 7.13
N ALA A 61 23.79 28.10 6.40
CA ALA A 61 24.52 29.36 6.58
C ALA A 61 23.52 30.52 6.60
N GLU A 62 23.41 31.19 7.75
CA GLU A 62 22.72 32.48 7.92
C GLU A 62 23.49 33.59 7.19
N VAL A 63 22.80 34.45 6.42
CA VAL A 63 23.25 35.79 6.05
C VAL A 63 22.04 36.75 5.98
N ASP A 64 22.19 37.90 6.63
CA ASP A 64 21.28 39.06 6.81
C ASP A 64 20.80 39.71 5.49
N PRO A 65 19.65 40.42 5.44
CA PRO A 65 18.98 40.85 4.22
C PRO A 65 19.33 42.30 3.83
N ALA A 66 19.93 42.48 2.64
CA ALA A 66 19.82 43.74 1.91
C ALA A 66 20.13 43.52 0.41
N GLU A 67 19.24 44.09 -0.42
CA GLU A 67 19.38 44.41 -1.85
C GLU A 67 18.87 43.38 -2.90
N SER A 68 17.97 43.92 -3.72
CA SER A 68 16.96 43.34 -4.59
C SER A 68 17.43 42.82 -5.96
N GLU A 69 16.93 41.62 -6.34
CA GLU A 69 16.46 41.09 -7.67
C GLU A 69 17.35 41.18 -8.95
N PRO A 70 17.18 40.31 -9.99
CA PRO A 70 15.98 39.53 -10.35
C PRO A 70 16.18 38.05 -10.84
N ASP A 71 15.08 37.28 -10.88
CA ASP A 71 14.77 36.18 -11.82
C ASP A 71 15.87 35.19 -12.28
N GLN A 72 16.50 34.44 -11.36
CA GLN A 72 17.32 33.27 -11.72
C GLN A 72 16.86 31.86 -11.24
N PRO A 73 15.92 31.66 -10.29
CA PRO A 73 15.63 30.30 -9.84
C PRO A 73 14.81 29.46 -10.84
N LEU A 74 14.15 30.08 -11.83
CA LEU A 74 13.30 29.38 -12.80
C LEU A 74 14.10 28.69 -13.93
N LEU A 75 15.20 29.29 -14.40
CA LEU A 75 16.01 28.71 -15.48
C LEU A 75 16.82 27.50 -15.01
N ASP A 76 17.34 27.54 -13.79
CA ASP A 76 18.06 26.41 -13.19
C ASP A 76 17.15 25.18 -13.01
N THR A 77 15.88 25.40 -12.64
CA THR A 77 14.89 24.30 -12.53
C THR A 77 14.52 23.69 -13.89
N LEU A 78 14.51 24.48 -14.96
CA LEU A 78 14.23 24.01 -16.33
C LEU A 78 15.40 23.23 -16.93
N ASP A 79 16.63 23.69 -16.69
CA ASP A 79 17.84 22.97 -17.11
C ASP A 79 18.01 21.65 -16.36
N GLU A 80 17.60 21.60 -15.08
CA GLU A 80 17.59 20.37 -14.30
C GLU A 80 16.51 19.38 -14.77
N GLN A 81 15.33 19.89 -15.15
CA GLN A 81 14.29 19.10 -15.80
C GLN A 81 14.75 18.58 -17.18
N ALA A 82 15.41 19.39 -17.99
CA ALA A 82 15.93 18.99 -19.30
C ALA A 82 17.02 17.91 -19.18
N ARG A 83 17.90 18.00 -18.18
CA ARG A 83 18.89 16.95 -17.87
C ARG A 83 18.24 15.66 -17.42
N ARG A 84 17.18 15.73 -16.62
CA ARG A 84 16.36 14.56 -16.25
C ARG A 84 15.71 13.90 -17.45
N ILE A 85 15.11 14.69 -18.34
CA ILE A 85 14.49 14.18 -19.57
C ILE A 85 15.53 13.50 -20.46
N ALA A 86 16.68 14.14 -20.71
CA ALA A 86 17.75 13.54 -21.50
C ALA A 86 18.32 12.25 -20.89
N MET A 87 18.38 12.16 -19.56
CA MET A 87 18.78 10.94 -18.87
C MET A 87 17.74 9.82 -19.03
N LEU A 88 16.45 10.14 -18.90
CA LEU A 88 15.35 9.20 -19.11
C LEU A 88 15.28 8.70 -20.55
N GLU A 89 15.46 9.59 -21.54
CA GLU A 89 15.54 9.22 -22.96
C GLU A 89 16.72 8.27 -23.23
N LYS A 90 17.87 8.53 -22.62
CA LYS A 90 19.04 7.66 -22.75
C LYS A 90 18.77 6.28 -22.13
N GLN A 91 18.11 6.23 -20.97
CA GLN A 91 17.71 4.98 -20.33
C GLN A 91 16.68 4.20 -21.16
N LEU A 92 15.67 4.88 -21.71
CA LEU A 92 14.68 4.30 -22.63
C LEU A 92 15.35 3.71 -23.88
N SER A 93 16.27 4.44 -24.50
CA SER A 93 16.99 3.97 -25.69
C SER A 93 17.88 2.75 -25.41
N GLN A 94 18.43 2.64 -24.19
CA GLN A 94 19.20 1.48 -23.75
C GLN A 94 18.28 0.29 -23.51
N PHE A 95 17.12 0.53 -22.91
CA PHE A 95 16.10 -0.51 -22.67
C PHE A 95 15.55 -1.07 -23.99
N GLU A 96 15.24 -0.21 -24.97
CA GLU A 96 14.81 -0.64 -26.31
C GLU A 96 15.87 -1.48 -27.03
N ARG A 97 17.15 -1.13 -26.88
CA ARG A 97 18.26 -1.93 -27.45
C ARG A 97 18.36 -3.28 -26.76
N LEU A 98 18.15 -3.33 -25.44
CA LEU A 98 18.12 -4.58 -24.69
C LEU A 98 16.94 -5.46 -25.13
N ILE A 99 15.73 -4.91 -25.25
CA ILE A 99 14.54 -5.62 -25.76
C ILE A 99 14.81 -6.20 -27.16
N ARG A 100 15.33 -5.40 -28.09
CA ARG A 100 15.68 -5.84 -29.44
C ARG A 100 16.78 -6.89 -29.45
N SER A 101 17.83 -6.71 -28.65
CA SER A 101 18.97 -7.65 -28.57
C SER A 101 18.61 -8.98 -27.90
N ALA A 102 17.66 -8.98 -26.97
CA ALA A 102 17.12 -10.18 -26.34
C ALA A 102 16.11 -10.92 -27.23
N GLY A 103 15.80 -10.40 -28.42
CA GLY A 103 14.80 -10.97 -29.32
C GLY A 103 13.38 -10.95 -28.77
N LEU A 104 13.13 -10.15 -27.72
CA LEU A 104 11.83 -10.05 -27.06
C LEU A 104 10.76 -9.50 -28.02
N ASP A 105 11.11 -8.57 -28.90
CA ASP A 105 10.20 -8.06 -29.95
C ASP A 105 9.81 -9.15 -30.97
N ALA A 106 10.71 -10.08 -31.28
CA ALA A 106 10.44 -11.18 -32.20
C ALA A 106 9.69 -12.34 -31.51
N ALA A 107 9.84 -12.49 -30.19
CA ALA A 107 9.14 -13.46 -29.37
C ALA A 107 7.76 -12.96 -28.89
N ALA A 108 7.53 -11.64 -28.85
CA ALA A 108 6.30 -11.01 -28.38
C ALA A 108 5.00 -11.57 -28.98
N PRO A 109 4.92 -11.91 -30.29
CA PRO A 109 3.73 -12.52 -30.89
C PRO A 109 3.52 -13.99 -30.49
N HIS A 110 4.56 -14.65 -29.97
CA HIS A 110 4.56 -16.06 -29.59
C HIS A 110 4.42 -16.26 -28.08
N LEU A 111 4.59 -15.18 -27.30
CA LEU A 111 4.28 -15.18 -25.87
C LEU A 111 2.75 -15.23 -25.73
N ARG A 112 2.24 -16.41 -25.39
CA ARG A 112 0.83 -16.59 -25.12
C ARG A 112 0.39 -15.58 -24.04
N PRO A 113 -0.75 -14.90 -24.23
CA PRO A 113 -1.37 -14.15 -23.16
C PRO A 113 -1.56 -15.08 -21.95
N PRO A 114 -1.36 -14.59 -20.72
CA PRO A 114 -1.74 -15.35 -19.55
C PRO A 114 -3.25 -15.62 -19.57
N PRO A 115 -3.70 -16.75 -18.98
CA PRO A 115 -5.10 -17.15 -19.00
C PRO A 115 -5.99 -16.01 -18.48
N GLY A 116 -6.99 -15.62 -19.27
CA GLY A 116 -7.93 -14.54 -18.93
C GLY A 116 -7.58 -13.15 -19.47
N SER A 117 -6.55 -12.99 -20.31
CA SER A 117 -6.23 -11.73 -20.97
C SER A 117 -6.13 -11.87 -22.49
N ASP A 118 -6.64 -10.87 -23.23
CA ASP A 118 -6.49 -10.77 -24.69
C ASP A 118 -5.27 -9.94 -25.10
N ARG A 119 -4.51 -9.42 -24.13
CA ARG A 119 -3.38 -8.50 -24.36
C ARG A 119 -2.06 -9.28 -24.55
N PRO A 120 -1.13 -8.79 -25.38
CA PRO A 120 0.21 -9.36 -25.48
C PRO A 120 0.93 -9.31 -24.13
N LEU A 121 1.62 -10.40 -23.76
CA LEU A 121 2.28 -10.55 -22.45
C LEU A 121 3.19 -9.37 -22.08
N LEU A 122 3.95 -8.82 -23.04
CA LEU A 122 4.85 -7.69 -22.78
C LEU A 122 4.11 -6.38 -22.47
N ALA A 123 2.95 -6.15 -23.11
CA ALA A 123 2.13 -4.98 -22.84
C ALA A 123 1.55 -5.05 -21.41
N GLN A 124 1.09 -6.25 -21.01
CA GLN A 124 0.60 -6.49 -19.66
C GLN A 124 1.71 -6.32 -18.61
N ILE A 125 2.89 -6.89 -18.82
CA ILE A 125 4.03 -6.70 -17.91
C ILE A 125 4.37 -5.21 -17.77
N GLY A 126 4.44 -4.47 -18.88
CA GLY A 126 4.72 -3.03 -18.85
C GLY A 126 3.68 -2.24 -18.05
N GLU A 127 2.40 -2.56 -18.21
CA GLU A 127 1.29 -1.94 -17.49
C GLU A 127 1.28 -2.30 -16.00
N ASP A 128 1.58 -3.56 -15.65
CA ASP A 128 1.73 -4.00 -14.26
C ASP A 128 2.87 -3.26 -13.57
N TYR A 129 4.03 -3.10 -14.23
CA TYR A 129 5.15 -2.31 -13.71
C TYR A 129 4.78 -0.83 -13.53
N ALA A 130 4.13 -0.23 -14.53
CA ALA A 130 3.70 1.17 -14.46
C ALA A 130 2.70 1.39 -13.30
N THR A 131 1.78 0.45 -13.10
CA THR A 131 0.77 0.55 -12.04
C THR A 131 1.39 0.35 -10.65
N ARG A 132 2.35 -0.58 -10.51
CA ARG A 132 3.15 -0.74 -9.28
C ARG A 132 3.95 0.52 -8.94
N ALA A 133 4.57 1.15 -9.94
CA ALA A 133 5.32 2.39 -9.73
C ALA A 133 4.42 3.53 -9.23
N ARG A 134 3.24 3.70 -9.84
CA ARG A 134 2.23 4.68 -9.38
C ARG A 134 1.73 4.38 -7.98
N PHE A 135 1.55 3.10 -7.64
CA PHE A 135 1.16 2.70 -6.30
C PHE A 135 2.21 3.10 -5.25
N GLU A 136 3.50 2.81 -5.48
CA GLU A 136 4.56 3.16 -4.52
C GLU A 136 4.72 4.68 -4.36
N GLU A 137 4.60 5.44 -5.44
CA GLU A 137 4.59 6.91 -5.39
C GLU A 137 3.40 7.43 -4.57
N ARG A 138 2.20 6.90 -4.83
CA ARG A 138 1.00 7.27 -4.08
C ARG A 138 1.13 6.90 -2.61
N ARG A 139 1.65 5.70 -2.32
CA ARG A 139 1.90 5.20 -0.97
C ARG A 139 2.84 6.13 -0.19
N LYS A 140 3.93 6.61 -0.81
CA LYS A 140 4.83 7.58 -0.20
C LYS A 140 4.07 8.86 0.18
N THR A 141 3.29 9.40 -0.75
CA THR A 141 2.47 10.60 -0.51
C THR A 141 1.47 10.39 0.63
N LEU A 142 0.81 9.22 0.68
CA LEU A 142 -0.14 8.86 1.74
C LEU A 142 0.56 8.77 3.11
N LEU A 143 1.76 8.20 3.17
CA LEU A 143 2.54 8.12 4.41
C LEU A 143 2.94 9.50 4.92
N GLU A 144 3.37 10.39 4.04
CA GLU A 144 3.69 11.78 4.39
C GLU A 144 2.47 12.52 4.94
N ARG A 145 1.30 12.39 4.29
CA ARG A 145 0.04 12.96 4.80
C ARG A 145 -0.38 12.34 6.14
N SER A 146 -0.22 11.03 6.30
CA SER A 146 -0.51 10.32 7.55
C SER A 146 0.37 10.83 8.72
N GLN A 147 1.65 11.12 8.44
CA GLN A 147 2.54 11.75 9.42
C GLN A 147 2.08 13.17 9.77
N GLN A 148 1.66 13.97 8.78
CA GLN A 148 1.10 15.31 9.05
C GLN A 148 -0.16 15.24 9.92
N MET A 149 -1.03 14.25 9.73
CA MET A 149 -2.22 14.07 10.57
C MET A 149 -1.85 13.68 12.01
N ARG A 150 -0.86 12.80 12.20
CA ARG A 150 -0.34 12.49 13.55
C ARG A 150 0.34 13.67 14.22
N GLN A 151 1.03 14.51 13.44
CA GLN A 151 1.57 15.77 13.96
C GLN A 151 0.45 16.69 14.46
N ARG A 152 -0.69 16.76 13.76
CA ARG A 152 -1.87 17.50 14.22
C ARG A 152 -2.45 16.93 15.51
N ASP A 153 -2.47 15.60 15.68
CA ASP A 153 -2.84 14.99 16.97
C ASP A 153 -1.89 15.49 18.07
N MET A 154 -0.58 15.50 17.83
CA MET A 154 0.39 15.99 18.80
C MET A 154 0.17 17.48 19.14
N ASP A 155 -0.10 18.30 18.14
CA ASP A 155 -0.36 19.73 18.33
C ASP A 155 -1.68 19.98 19.10
N ALA A 156 -2.68 19.12 18.90
CA ALA A 156 -4.00 19.25 19.53
C ALA A 156 -4.04 18.76 20.98
N TYR A 157 -3.39 17.63 21.28
CA TYR A 157 -3.43 16.97 22.58
C TYR A 157 -2.19 17.24 23.45
N GLY A 158 -1.10 17.72 22.85
CA GLY A 158 0.19 17.87 23.51
C GLY A 158 0.99 16.56 23.61
N GLU A 159 2.28 16.69 23.90
CA GLU A 159 3.26 15.59 23.85
C GLU A 159 2.88 14.39 24.75
N ALA A 160 2.56 14.62 26.02
CA ALA A 160 2.26 13.53 26.96
C ALA A 160 1.00 12.73 26.59
N SER A 161 -0.06 13.41 26.15
CA SER A 161 -1.27 12.74 25.67
C SER A 161 -1.03 12.05 24.34
N TYR A 162 -0.23 12.64 23.44
CA TYR A 162 0.15 12.01 22.18
C TYR A 162 0.96 10.72 22.38
N GLU A 163 1.90 10.70 23.34
CA GLU A 163 2.60 9.46 23.71
C GLU A 163 1.64 8.39 24.21
N THR A 164 0.66 8.77 25.03
CA THR A 164 -0.39 7.87 25.52
C THR A 164 -1.24 7.32 24.37
N ILE A 165 -1.66 8.18 23.43
CA ILE A 165 -2.39 7.78 22.22
C ILE A 165 -1.55 6.80 21.39
N ALA A 166 -0.25 7.08 21.21
CA ALA A 166 0.65 6.23 20.43
C ALA A 166 0.89 4.86 21.09
N ASP A 167 0.97 4.81 22.43
CA ASP A 167 1.05 3.56 23.21
C ASP A 167 -0.23 2.74 23.09
N LEU A 168 -1.39 3.37 23.30
CA LEU A 168 -2.70 2.72 23.17
C LEU A 168 -2.91 2.22 21.73
N TYR A 169 -2.55 3.03 20.72
CA TYR A 169 -2.58 2.62 19.32
C TYR A 169 -1.73 1.37 19.11
N ARG A 170 -0.46 1.36 19.52
CA ARG A 170 0.42 0.18 19.38
C ARG A 170 -0.16 -1.07 20.03
N GLN A 171 -0.80 -0.94 21.20
CA GLN A 171 -1.45 -2.06 21.89
C GLN A 171 -2.73 -2.52 21.20
N ALA A 172 -3.48 -1.60 20.61
CA ALA A 172 -4.72 -1.85 19.88
C ALA A 172 -4.49 -2.51 18.50
N ARG A 173 -3.26 -2.57 17.99
CA ARG A 173 -3.00 -3.12 16.65
C ARG A 173 -3.29 -4.62 16.54
N PRO A 174 -3.85 -5.07 15.40
CA PRO A 174 -3.94 -6.49 15.09
C PRO A 174 -2.55 -7.14 15.11
N SER A 175 -2.42 -8.27 15.82
CA SER A 175 -1.20 -9.07 15.84
C SER A 175 -1.33 -10.25 14.89
N ARG A 176 -0.28 -10.54 14.12
CA ARG A 176 -0.24 -11.69 13.22
C ARG A 176 -0.04 -12.98 14.02
N GLY A 177 -0.90 -13.98 13.79
CA GLY A 177 -0.80 -15.31 14.39
C GLY A 177 -1.73 -15.55 15.58
N ASN A 178 -1.54 -16.68 16.27
CA ASN A 178 -2.40 -17.09 17.38
C ASN A 178 -2.17 -16.18 18.61
N SER A 179 -3.05 -15.20 18.78
CA SER A 179 -3.09 -14.36 19.98
C SER A 179 -3.78 -15.11 21.12
N THR A 180 -3.25 -15.01 22.35
CA THR A 180 -3.92 -15.57 23.53
C THR A 180 -5.19 -14.77 23.85
N PRO A 181 -6.16 -15.33 24.61
CA PRO A 181 -7.33 -14.59 25.06
C PRO A 181 -6.98 -13.30 25.81
N GLU A 182 -5.92 -13.32 26.62
CA GLU A 182 -5.45 -12.14 27.36
C GLU A 182 -4.93 -11.06 26.42
N GLN A 183 -4.20 -11.43 25.37
CA GLN A 183 -3.71 -10.47 24.37
C GLN A 183 -4.85 -9.85 23.56
N LYS A 184 -5.89 -10.63 23.23
CA LYS A 184 -7.08 -10.11 22.57
C LYS A 184 -7.82 -9.13 23.46
N ALA A 185 -8.03 -9.49 24.73
CA ALA A 185 -8.69 -8.62 25.70
C ALA A 185 -7.91 -7.32 25.95
N ALA A 186 -6.57 -7.39 26.02
CA ALA A 186 -5.73 -6.21 26.16
C ALA A 186 -5.81 -5.29 24.93
N ARG A 187 -5.82 -5.86 23.73
CA ARG A 187 -5.99 -5.10 22.47
C ARG A 187 -7.33 -4.39 22.42
N GLU A 188 -8.40 -5.11 22.76
CA GLU A 188 -9.76 -4.57 22.79
C GLU A 188 -9.90 -3.48 23.86
N ALA A 189 -9.32 -3.68 25.04
CA ALA A 189 -9.27 -2.65 26.07
C ALA A 189 -8.54 -1.38 25.60
N ALA A 190 -7.39 -1.52 24.93
CA ALA A 190 -6.65 -0.38 24.40
C ALA A 190 -7.42 0.35 23.29
N LEU A 191 -8.10 -0.38 22.41
CA LEU A 191 -8.98 0.21 21.39
C LEU A 191 -10.13 0.97 22.03
N ASN A 192 -10.78 0.40 23.04
CA ASN A 192 -11.87 1.04 23.76
C ASN A 192 -11.40 2.31 24.48
N SER A 193 -10.20 2.32 25.05
CA SER A 193 -9.59 3.55 25.61
C SER A 193 -9.37 4.61 24.55
N LEU A 194 -8.87 4.27 23.35
CA LEU A 194 -8.76 5.24 22.25
C LEU A 194 -10.10 5.83 21.85
N LEU A 195 -11.12 4.98 21.69
CA LEU A 195 -12.47 5.39 21.29
C LEU A 195 -13.16 6.25 22.35
N THR A 196 -12.87 6.03 23.62
CA THR A 196 -13.52 6.74 24.74
C THR A 196 -12.79 8.05 25.05
N ASP A 197 -11.47 8.00 25.16
CA ASP A 197 -10.67 9.11 25.67
C ASP A 197 -10.17 10.03 24.55
N TYR A 198 -10.01 9.49 23.33
CA TYR A 198 -9.46 10.21 22.18
C TYR A 198 -10.23 9.93 20.87
N PRO A 199 -11.56 10.06 20.83
CA PRO A 199 -12.38 9.70 19.66
C PRO A 199 -12.00 10.48 18.39
N GLU A 200 -11.59 11.74 18.54
CA GLU A 200 -11.26 12.62 17.41
C GLU A 200 -9.81 12.49 16.94
N ALA A 201 -8.96 11.74 17.66
CA ALA A 201 -7.57 11.56 17.25
C ALA A 201 -7.49 10.75 15.94
N TYR A 202 -6.62 11.18 15.03
CA TYR A 202 -6.37 10.46 13.78
C TYR A 202 -5.89 9.03 14.06
N SER A 203 -5.06 8.85 15.08
CA SER A 203 -4.56 7.52 15.49
C SER A 203 -5.68 6.56 15.92
N THR A 204 -6.77 7.06 16.49
CA THR A 204 -7.98 6.28 16.83
C THR A 204 -8.67 5.79 15.55
N SER A 205 -8.85 6.68 14.56
CA SER A 205 -9.39 6.29 13.25
C SER A 205 -8.52 5.23 12.57
N VAL A 206 -7.19 5.37 12.64
CA VAL A 206 -6.25 4.36 12.09
C VAL A 206 -6.38 3.03 12.84
N ALA A 207 -6.55 3.02 14.16
CA ALA A 207 -6.73 1.81 14.94
C ALA A 207 -7.98 1.02 14.50
N VAL A 208 -9.13 1.71 14.37
CA VAL A 208 -10.38 1.11 13.90
C VAL A 208 -10.24 0.60 12.46
N ALA A 209 -9.60 1.38 11.59
CA ALA A 209 -9.35 0.99 10.22
C ALA A 209 -8.47 -0.26 10.11
N GLU A 210 -7.42 -0.40 10.93
CA GLU A 210 -6.59 -1.60 10.96
C GLU A 210 -7.36 -2.83 11.48
N GLN A 211 -8.29 -2.67 12.43
CA GLN A 211 -9.20 -3.77 12.84
C GLN A 211 -10.13 -4.21 11.72
N ALA A 212 -10.73 -3.25 11.00
CA ALA A 212 -11.60 -3.55 9.86
C ALA A 212 -10.84 -4.32 8.77
N LEU A 213 -9.61 -3.90 8.47
CA LEU A 213 -8.76 -4.55 7.48
C LEU A 213 -8.32 -5.95 7.93
N ASP A 214 -8.03 -6.15 9.22
CA ASP A 214 -7.71 -7.47 9.75
C ASP A 214 -8.92 -8.41 9.68
N ALA A 215 -10.12 -7.93 10.01
CA ALA A 215 -11.37 -8.67 9.83
C ALA A 215 -11.57 -9.07 8.36
N ALA A 216 -11.37 -8.13 7.43
CA ALA A 216 -11.45 -8.40 5.99
C ALA A 216 -10.44 -9.46 5.53
N ILE A 217 -9.18 -9.39 5.99
CA ILE A 217 -8.13 -10.39 5.70
C ILE A 217 -8.54 -11.77 6.23
N ASN A 218 -9.14 -11.82 7.41
CA ASN A 218 -9.62 -13.05 8.05
C ASN A 218 -10.99 -13.54 7.51
N ARG A 219 -11.54 -12.86 6.49
CA ARG A 219 -12.87 -13.14 5.90
C ARG A 219 -14.02 -13.05 6.90
N ASP A 220 -13.84 -12.25 7.94
CA ASP A 220 -14.91 -11.86 8.85
C ASP A 220 -15.64 -10.64 8.27
N THR A 221 -16.54 -10.87 7.31
CA THR A 221 -17.29 -9.81 6.63
C THR A 221 -18.12 -8.99 7.61
N GLN A 222 -18.71 -9.65 8.62
CA GLN A 222 -19.53 -8.97 9.64
C GLN A 222 -18.69 -8.04 10.52
N GLY A 223 -17.53 -8.52 10.97
CA GLY A 223 -16.57 -7.68 11.70
C GLY A 223 -16.06 -6.51 10.86
N ALA A 224 -15.72 -6.76 9.59
CA ALA A 224 -15.27 -5.72 8.68
C ALA A 224 -16.36 -4.65 8.43
N GLU A 225 -17.62 -5.05 8.25
CA GLU A 225 -18.76 -4.16 8.09
C GLU A 225 -18.98 -3.31 9.36
N ALA A 226 -18.98 -3.92 10.54
CA ALA A 226 -19.18 -3.22 11.80
C ALA A 226 -18.09 -2.17 12.08
N TYR A 227 -16.81 -2.53 11.91
CA TYR A 227 -15.72 -1.58 12.08
C TYR A 227 -15.69 -0.50 10.99
N TYR A 228 -16.07 -0.83 9.75
CA TYR A 228 -16.19 0.15 8.68
C TYR A 228 -17.29 1.17 8.96
N GLN A 229 -18.47 0.73 9.42
CA GLN A 229 -19.55 1.64 9.83
C GLN A 229 -19.09 2.57 10.96
N SER A 230 -18.47 2.01 12.01
CA SER A 230 -17.89 2.81 13.10
C SER A 230 -16.86 3.82 12.59
N LEU A 231 -16.00 3.43 11.63
CA LEU A 231 -15.02 4.33 11.04
C LEU A 231 -15.67 5.49 10.28
N VAL A 232 -16.70 5.22 9.46
CA VAL A 232 -17.39 6.25 8.67
C VAL A 232 -18.22 7.20 9.55
N GLU A 233 -18.80 6.69 10.64
CA GLU A 233 -19.58 7.49 11.58
C GLU A 233 -18.72 8.34 12.52
N ALA A 234 -17.61 7.79 13.02
CA ALA A 234 -16.78 8.44 14.03
C ALA A 234 -15.64 9.26 13.44
N SER A 235 -15.14 8.92 12.24
CA SER A 235 -13.98 9.59 11.67
C SER A 235 -14.39 10.84 10.89
N SER A 236 -13.82 11.99 11.27
CA SER A 236 -13.87 13.21 10.47
C SER A 236 -12.90 13.18 9.27
N TYR A 237 -12.12 12.11 9.12
CA TYR A 237 -11.05 12.03 8.12
C TYR A 237 -11.54 11.30 6.88
N SER A 238 -11.46 11.98 5.73
CA SER A 238 -11.76 11.39 4.42
C SER A 238 -10.69 10.39 3.93
N GLU A 239 -9.52 10.39 4.56
CA GLU A 239 -8.38 9.54 4.22
C GLU A 239 -7.77 9.03 5.53
N VAL A 240 -7.78 7.70 5.71
CA VAL A 240 -7.23 7.03 6.89
C VAL A 240 -6.19 6.04 6.40
N VAL A 241 -4.92 6.36 6.64
CA VAL A 241 -3.77 5.64 6.09
C VAL A 241 -3.11 4.83 7.18
N THR A 242 -3.05 3.52 6.98
CA THR A 242 -2.35 2.58 7.86
C THR A 242 -0.84 2.84 7.89
N GLU A 243 -0.13 2.27 8.85
CA GLU A 243 1.35 2.35 8.87
C GLU A 243 2.01 1.77 7.61
N GLN A 244 1.31 0.89 6.91
CA GLN A 244 1.81 0.29 5.67
C GLN A 244 1.63 1.19 4.45
N GLY A 245 0.96 2.35 4.60
CA GLY A 245 0.71 3.29 3.51
C GLY A 245 -0.50 2.92 2.65
N VAL A 246 -1.43 2.13 3.20
CA VAL A 246 -2.69 1.77 2.54
C VAL A 246 -3.78 2.72 3.02
N ASN A 247 -4.50 3.35 2.09
CA ASN A 247 -5.73 4.07 2.43
C ASN A 247 -6.83 3.05 2.72
N ALA A 248 -7.25 2.98 3.97
CA ALA A 248 -8.14 1.93 4.46
C ALA A 248 -9.57 2.07 3.93
N ILE A 249 -10.10 3.31 3.83
CA ILE A 249 -11.49 3.56 3.44
C ILE A 249 -11.84 2.94 2.07
N PRO A 250 -11.17 3.30 0.95
CA PRO A 250 -11.51 2.74 -0.36
C PRO A 250 -11.14 1.26 -0.47
N THR A 251 -10.16 0.80 0.32
CA THR A 251 -9.80 -0.62 0.39
C THR A 251 -10.91 -1.46 1.03
N LEU A 252 -11.48 -0.98 2.14
CA LEU A 252 -12.60 -1.61 2.83
C LEU A 252 -13.87 -1.55 2.00
N GLN A 253 -14.16 -0.41 1.37
CA GLN A 253 -15.28 -0.26 0.44
C GLN A 253 -15.18 -1.27 -0.71
N THR A 254 -13.99 -1.43 -1.29
CA THR A 254 -13.75 -2.44 -2.33
C THR A 254 -14.06 -3.85 -1.82
N TYR A 255 -13.52 -4.22 -0.66
CA TYR A 255 -13.77 -5.53 -0.05
C TYR A 255 -15.26 -5.77 0.20
N LEU A 256 -15.95 -4.83 0.85
CA LEU A 256 -17.37 -4.95 1.18
C LEU A 256 -18.24 -5.00 -0.07
N ALA A 257 -17.99 -4.15 -1.06
CA ALA A 257 -18.73 -4.18 -2.32
C ALA A 257 -18.61 -5.54 -3.01
N ARG A 258 -17.42 -6.15 -3.02
CA ARG A 258 -17.23 -7.50 -3.57
C ARG A 258 -18.00 -8.56 -2.78
N GLN A 259 -18.00 -8.49 -1.45
CA GLN A 259 -18.76 -9.43 -0.62
C GLN A 259 -20.27 -9.28 -0.83
N TYR A 260 -20.77 -8.05 -0.84
CA TYR A 260 -22.19 -7.79 -1.06
C TYR A 260 -22.67 -8.28 -2.43
N VAL A 261 -21.87 -8.12 -3.50
CA VAL A 261 -22.19 -8.69 -4.81
C VAL A 261 -22.21 -10.23 -4.77
N GLN A 262 -21.29 -10.87 -4.05
CA GLN A 262 -21.26 -12.32 -3.91
C GLN A 262 -22.45 -12.87 -3.11
N GLU A 263 -22.90 -12.12 -2.10
CA GLU A 263 -24.03 -12.46 -1.24
C GLU A 263 -25.40 -12.09 -1.84
N GLY A 264 -25.43 -11.38 -2.98
CA GLY A 264 -26.67 -10.88 -3.59
C GLY A 264 -27.28 -9.65 -2.90
N ARG A 265 -26.52 -8.99 -2.02
CA ARG A 265 -26.87 -7.74 -1.32
C ARG A 265 -26.62 -6.52 -2.20
N TYR A 266 -27.33 -6.43 -3.33
CA TYR A 266 -27.02 -5.46 -4.38
C TYR A 266 -27.30 -3.99 -4.01
N ASP A 267 -28.27 -3.73 -3.12
CA ASP A 267 -28.56 -2.38 -2.66
C ASP A 267 -27.39 -1.83 -1.83
N GLU A 268 -26.86 -2.63 -0.90
CA GLU A 268 -25.68 -2.28 -0.11
C GLU A 268 -24.42 -2.20 -0.98
N ALA A 269 -24.26 -3.12 -1.93
CA ALA A 269 -23.17 -3.05 -2.90
C ALA A 269 -23.20 -1.72 -3.66
N THR A 270 -24.36 -1.30 -4.15
CA THR A 270 -24.52 -0.06 -4.91
C THR A 270 -24.19 1.16 -4.05
N ALA A 271 -24.68 1.22 -2.81
CA ALA A 271 -24.39 2.31 -1.89
C ALA A 271 -22.88 2.44 -1.61
N VAL A 272 -22.18 1.33 -1.40
CA VAL A 272 -20.72 1.32 -1.21
C VAL A 272 -19.97 1.71 -2.48
N LEU A 273 -20.44 1.27 -3.65
CA LEU A 273 -19.82 1.62 -4.94
C LEU A 273 -19.98 3.11 -5.28
N ASP A 274 -21.11 3.71 -4.91
CA ASP A 274 -21.32 5.16 -5.05
C ASP A 274 -20.32 5.94 -4.18
N ALA A 275 -20.14 5.53 -2.92
CA ALA A 275 -19.13 6.13 -2.05
C ALA A 275 -17.69 5.93 -2.57
N LEU A 276 -17.37 4.74 -3.09
CA LEU A 276 -16.05 4.42 -3.67
C LEU A 276 -15.78 5.24 -4.94
N SER A 277 -16.80 5.54 -5.75
CA SER A 277 -16.66 6.32 -6.98
C SER A 277 -16.18 7.75 -6.75
N LEU A 278 -16.46 8.32 -5.56
CA LEU A 278 -15.93 9.63 -5.14
C LEU A 278 -14.41 9.62 -4.96
N GLN A 279 -13.81 8.43 -4.82
CA GLN A 279 -12.39 8.21 -4.64
C GLN A 279 -11.77 7.46 -5.84
N GLY A 280 -12.31 7.65 -7.04
CA GLY A 280 -11.98 6.89 -8.26
C GLY A 280 -10.49 6.76 -8.60
N ASP A 281 -9.68 7.77 -8.26
CA ASP A 281 -8.23 7.77 -8.50
C ASP A 281 -7.43 6.96 -7.46
N SER A 282 -8.08 6.44 -6.41
CA SER A 282 -7.42 5.61 -5.40
C SER A 282 -6.92 4.31 -6.02
N ILE A 283 -5.67 3.97 -5.73
CA ILE A 283 -5.08 2.71 -6.18
C ILE A 283 -5.25 1.67 -5.08
N ILE A 284 -5.94 0.58 -5.39
CA ILE A 284 -6.24 -0.53 -4.48
C ILE A 284 -5.41 -1.74 -4.90
N LEU A 285 -4.77 -2.38 -3.92
CA LEU A 285 -4.07 -3.65 -4.11
C LEU A 285 -5.02 -4.80 -3.81
N GLU A 286 -5.24 -5.64 -4.81
CA GLU A 286 -6.06 -6.86 -4.68
C GLU A 286 -5.31 -8.06 -5.27
N PRO A 287 -5.52 -9.28 -4.74
CA PRO A 287 -5.04 -10.47 -5.41
C PRO A 287 -5.77 -10.65 -6.75
N ASN A 288 -5.01 -10.89 -7.81
CA ASN A 288 -5.54 -11.26 -9.12
C ASN A 288 -6.04 -12.72 -9.10
N GLN A 289 -6.51 -13.23 -10.25
CA GLN A 289 -7.01 -14.61 -10.38
C GLN A 289 -5.97 -15.69 -10.02
N MET A 290 -4.68 -15.36 -10.09
CA MET A 290 -3.55 -16.22 -9.73
C MET A 290 -3.11 -16.05 -8.27
N GLY A 291 -3.77 -15.18 -7.51
CA GLY A 291 -3.42 -14.85 -6.13
C GLY A 291 -2.27 -13.85 -5.99
N GLU A 292 -1.76 -13.29 -7.09
CA GLU A 292 -0.68 -12.31 -7.05
C GLU A 292 -1.23 -10.90 -6.84
N PRO A 293 -0.53 -10.03 -6.09
CA PRO A 293 -0.97 -8.66 -5.89
C PRO A 293 -0.98 -7.89 -7.22
N SER A 294 -2.13 -7.32 -7.53
CA SER A 294 -2.39 -6.45 -8.67
C SER A 294 -2.97 -5.14 -8.16
N ALA A 295 -2.48 -4.04 -8.72
CA ALA A 295 -2.98 -2.71 -8.43
C ALA A 295 -4.06 -2.35 -9.44
N LYS A 296 -5.20 -1.84 -8.97
CA LYS A 296 -6.31 -1.35 -9.80
C LYS A 296 -6.77 0.01 -9.30
N SER A 297 -7.32 0.83 -10.18
CA SER A 297 -8.00 2.04 -9.73
C SER A 297 -9.36 1.69 -9.11
N ALA A 298 -9.81 2.49 -8.15
CA ALA A 298 -11.15 2.37 -7.58
C ALA A 298 -12.22 2.50 -8.67
N GLN A 299 -12.01 3.35 -9.68
CA GLN A 299 -12.95 3.52 -10.80
C GLN A 299 -13.07 2.25 -11.66
N ASP A 300 -11.97 1.53 -11.92
CA ASP A 300 -12.00 0.27 -12.66
C ASP A 300 -12.79 -0.80 -11.88
N ILE A 301 -12.59 -0.85 -10.56
CA ILE A 301 -13.32 -1.75 -9.67
C ILE A 301 -14.82 -1.41 -9.64
N VAL A 302 -15.16 -0.13 -9.55
CA VAL A 302 -16.56 0.32 -9.57
C VAL A 302 -17.25 -0.11 -10.87
N THR A 303 -16.59 0.09 -12.00
CA THR A 303 -17.12 -0.30 -13.32
C THR A 303 -17.29 -1.83 -13.39
N GLU A 304 -16.26 -2.59 -13.00
CA GLU A 304 -16.29 -4.07 -12.96
C GLU A 304 -17.48 -4.61 -12.14
N LEU A 305 -17.73 -4.03 -10.96
CA LEU A 305 -18.77 -4.51 -10.05
C LEU A 305 -20.17 -4.07 -10.47
N ARG A 306 -20.34 -2.86 -11.01
CA ARG A 306 -21.63 -2.43 -11.57
C ARG A 306 -22.05 -3.28 -12.75
N ASP A 307 -21.11 -3.64 -13.63
CA ASP A 307 -21.39 -4.54 -14.76
C ASP A 307 -21.83 -5.93 -14.30
N LYS A 308 -21.31 -6.43 -13.17
CA LYS A 308 -21.73 -7.70 -12.56
C LYS A 308 -23.11 -7.64 -11.93
N ILE A 309 -23.49 -6.52 -11.32
CA ILE A 309 -24.83 -6.33 -10.73
C ILE A 309 -25.90 -6.26 -11.82
N ALA A 310 -25.56 -5.73 -13.00
CA ALA A 310 -26.49 -5.57 -14.12
C ALA A 310 -26.78 -6.87 -14.91
N GLN A 311 -26.08 -7.97 -14.62
CA GLN A 311 -26.23 -9.28 -15.28
C GLN A 311 -27.14 -10.22 -14.50
#